data_AF-A0A388NS68-F1
#
_entry.id   AF-A0A388NS68-F1
#
_cell.length_a   1.000
_cell.length_b   1.000
_cell.length_c   1.000
_cell.angle_alpha   90.00
_cell.angle_beta   90.00
_cell.angle_gamma   90.00
#
_symmetry.space_group_name_H-M   'P 1'
#
loop_
_entity.id
_entity.type
_entity.pdbx_description
1 polymer ?
#
loop_
_entity_poly.entity_id
_entity_poly.type
_entity_poly.pdbx_seq_one_letter_code
_entity_poly.pdbx_strand_id
1 'polypeptide(L)'
;MQSQNTSTLAARAVRKGGYGFHYFPDEQHYRSADLERWLPELQALGSAWLTLRGSAERAIPEPFINALVQAGIEPIIHIPHSGVEPFDLEDLASLAAAYRNWGVNYVVLYDQPNQREQWPAGSFDQLHLIERFLTCWLPAVKVLHASGLAAVFPPLRQGGTFWDLSFLRTSIETLTAWGETELLHDMILGAYAFAGPHPADWGRGGQTAWPAAQPYCTPPGSEDQLGFRAFEWYAEVTAECLGQPLPTLVLAGGARFGERDATTGQPLDIAWHTTCNANIAHAMTNRHLPDYLLNMNFWLLAAEAQPAAAAAWFPAGSQPLPVCQQLSTPVRSAALASNASKPGAAKRLTHYVLLPTLEHGPSEWHWRAAGGFVRDQHAACGYSAEDAAAALQVTVVGSEQEISRQVETGLRGIGCKVRRVAGADFGQLTANLAANAIPVPQTA
;
A
#
# COMPACT_ATOMS: atom_id res chain seq x y z
N MET A 1 31.38 -24.92 12.68
CA MET A 1 30.50 -24.40 13.74
C MET A 1 29.71 -23.27 13.13
N GLN A 2 28.47 -23.54 12.71
CA GLN A 2 27.56 -22.50 12.23
C GLN A 2 27.07 -21.74 13.47
N SER A 3 27.52 -20.50 13.66
CA SER A 3 26.88 -19.60 14.61
C SER A 3 25.50 -19.27 14.05
N GLN A 4 24.45 -19.79 14.68
CA GLN A 4 23.11 -19.24 14.53
C GLN A 4 23.13 -17.84 15.15
N ASN A 5 23.54 -16.85 14.36
CA ASN A 5 23.41 -15.44 14.70
C ASN A 5 21.93 -15.09 14.52
N THR A 6 21.14 -15.37 15.55
CA THR A 6 19.73 -14.97 15.57
C THR A 6 19.69 -13.52 16.01
N SER A 7 19.66 -12.60 15.04
CA SER A 7 19.42 -11.19 15.33
C SER A 7 18.12 -11.05 16.12
N THR A 8 18.20 -10.44 17.30
CA THR A 8 17.02 -10.13 18.13
C THR A 8 16.08 -9.13 17.45
N LEU A 9 16.56 -8.38 16.45
CA LEU A 9 15.74 -7.50 15.62
C LEU A 9 15.01 -8.28 14.51
N ALA A 10 15.66 -9.27 13.88
CA ALA A 10 14.98 -10.23 13.00
C ALA A 10 13.88 -11.01 13.76
N ALA A 11 14.09 -11.29 15.05
CA ALA A 11 13.08 -11.86 15.95
C ALA A 11 11.97 -10.88 16.38
N ARG A 12 12.16 -9.55 16.24
CA ARG A 12 11.12 -8.52 16.49
C ARG A 12 10.39 -8.08 15.23
N ALA A 13 10.99 -8.28 14.06
CA ALA A 13 10.30 -8.30 12.77
C ALA A 13 9.34 -9.50 12.62
N VAL A 14 9.25 -10.37 13.64
CA VAL A 14 8.27 -11.45 13.74
C VAL A 14 6.85 -10.87 13.71
N ARG A 15 6.28 -10.88 12.50
CA ARG A 15 4.86 -10.87 12.16
C ARG A 15 4.01 -9.78 12.82
N LYS A 16 4.06 -8.57 12.26
CA LYS A 16 2.97 -7.60 12.35
C LYS A 16 2.36 -7.33 10.97
N GLY A 17 1.67 -8.32 10.39
CA GLY A 17 0.82 -8.05 9.23
C GLY A 17 -0.27 -7.02 9.56
N GLY A 18 -0.87 -6.41 8.54
CA GLY A 18 -1.88 -5.38 8.71
C GLY A 18 -1.52 -4.10 7.95
N TYR A 19 -2.45 -3.17 7.94
CA TYR A 19 -2.28 -1.90 7.24
C TYR A 19 -2.41 -0.73 8.21
N GLY A 20 -2.07 0.43 7.70
CA GLY A 20 -2.11 1.68 8.41
C GLY A 20 -2.15 2.86 7.47
N PHE A 21 -1.68 3.98 7.96
CA PHE A 21 -1.75 5.23 7.22
C PHE A 21 -0.44 6.00 7.32
N HIS A 22 -0.14 6.76 6.28
CA HIS A 22 0.66 7.95 6.49
C HIS A 22 -0.24 8.99 7.16
N TYR A 23 0.18 9.55 8.29
CA TYR A 23 -0.67 10.38 9.14
C TYR A 23 -0.92 11.77 8.53
N PHE A 24 -0.05 12.73 8.82
CA PHE A 24 0.01 14.06 8.22
C PHE A 24 1.40 14.22 7.59
N PRO A 25 1.52 14.93 6.46
CA PRO A 25 2.80 15.16 5.79
C PRO A 25 3.59 16.31 6.44
N ASP A 26 3.45 16.52 7.75
CA ASP A 26 4.02 17.62 8.51
C ASP A 26 4.31 17.23 9.97
N GLU A 27 4.94 18.13 10.72
CA GLU A 27 5.32 17.92 12.13
C GLU A 27 4.41 18.66 13.13
N GLN A 28 3.23 19.12 12.70
CA GLN A 28 2.40 20.06 13.47
C GLN A 28 1.24 19.38 14.19
N HIS A 29 0.84 18.19 13.74
CA HIS A 29 -0.38 17.50 14.16
C HIS A 29 -0.16 16.47 15.29
N TYR A 30 0.67 16.80 16.28
CA TYR A 30 1.03 15.90 17.40
C TYR A 30 0.52 16.34 18.78
N ARG A 31 -0.53 17.14 18.84
CA ARG A 31 -1.14 17.62 20.08
C ARG A 31 -2.14 16.60 20.62
N SER A 32 -2.49 16.72 21.90
CA SER A 32 -3.53 15.88 22.52
C SER A 32 -4.87 15.94 21.78
N ALA A 33 -5.27 17.13 21.31
CA ALA A 33 -6.48 17.30 20.51
C ALA A 33 -6.43 16.53 19.17
N ASP A 34 -5.24 16.37 18.59
CA ASP A 34 -5.06 15.60 17.36
C ASP A 34 -5.26 14.09 17.65
N LEU A 35 -4.74 13.57 18.77
CA LEU A 35 -5.01 12.18 19.21
C LEU A 35 -6.49 11.93 19.48
N GLU A 36 -7.14 12.82 20.24
CA GLU A 36 -8.57 12.72 20.56
C GLU A 36 -9.42 12.66 19.29
N ARG A 37 -8.99 13.36 18.23
CA ARG A 37 -9.67 13.35 16.94
C ARG A 37 -9.41 12.07 16.14
N TRP A 38 -8.15 11.66 16.01
CA TRP A 38 -7.73 10.69 14.99
C TRP A 38 -7.59 9.27 15.51
N LEU A 39 -7.29 9.06 16.80
CA LEU A 39 -7.14 7.71 17.35
C LEU A 39 -8.41 6.86 17.19
N PRO A 40 -9.64 7.38 17.44
CA PRO A 40 -10.86 6.61 17.21
C PRO A 40 -11.06 6.23 15.73
N GLU A 41 -10.71 7.12 14.79
CA GLU A 41 -10.83 6.85 13.35
C GLU A 41 -9.84 5.77 12.90
N LEU A 42 -8.60 5.83 13.37
CA LEU A 42 -7.57 4.82 13.12
C LEU A 42 -8.02 3.44 13.64
N GLN A 43 -8.60 3.39 14.84
CA GLN A 43 -9.14 2.16 15.42
C GLN A 43 -10.35 1.62 14.66
N ALA A 44 -11.27 2.50 14.23
CA ALA A 44 -12.44 2.10 13.43
C ALA A 44 -12.03 1.50 12.08
N LEU A 45 -10.95 2.03 11.49
CA LEU A 45 -10.32 1.52 10.27
C LEU A 45 -9.41 0.31 10.52
N GLY A 46 -9.34 -0.23 11.74
CA GLY A 46 -8.48 -1.40 12.03
C GLY A 46 -6.99 -1.16 11.78
N SER A 47 -6.54 0.09 11.85
CA SER A 47 -5.15 0.46 11.62
C SER A 47 -4.23 -0.14 12.69
N ALA A 48 -3.17 -0.81 12.23
CA ALA A 48 -2.13 -1.38 13.09
C ALA A 48 -0.78 -0.63 12.98
N TRP A 49 -0.69 0.34 12.06
CA TRP A 49 0.55 1.02 11.70
C TRP A 49 0.29 2.51 11.42
N LEU A 50 1.28 3.35 11.70
CA LEU A 50 1.18 4.77 11.40
C LEU A 50 2.55 5.37 11.06
N THR A 51 2.72 5.90 9.84
CA THR A 51 3.91 6.68 9.49
C THR A 51 3.73 8.11 9.96
N LEU A 52 4.69 8.59 10.76
CA LEU A 52 4.75 9.93 11.33
C LEU A 52 5.95 10.68 10.76
N ARG A 53 5.71 11.90 10.27
CA ARG A 53 6.77 12.80 9.82
C ARG A 53 7.51 13.38 11.02
N GLY A 54 8.82 13.13 11.11
CA GLY A 54 9.67 13.64 12.18
C GLY A 54 10.79 14.55 11.67
N SER A 55 11.47 15.18 12.62
CA SER A 55 12.71 15.95 12.44
C SER A 55 13.82 15.41 13.33
N ALA A 56 15.07 15.72 13.00
CA ALA A 56 16.20 15.40 13.87
C ALA A 56 16.32 16.41 15.02
N GLU A 57 15.82 17.62 14.81
CA GLU A 57 15.91 18.74 15.73
C GLU A 57 14.87 18.66 16.85
N ARG A 58 13.74 17.97 16.62
CA ARG A 58 12.63 17.90 17.56
C ARG A 58 11.93 16.55 17.52
N ALA A 59 11.93 15.89 18.68
CA ALA A 59 11.17 14.66 18.87
C ALA A 59 9.66 14.90 18.78
N ILE A 60 8.93 13.92 18.22
CA ILE A 60 7.48 13.84 18.39
C ILE A 60 7.18 13.70 19.89
N PRO A 61 6.19 14.44 20.44
CA PRO A 61 5.88 14.39 21.86
C PRO A 61 5.65 12.95 22.37
N GLU A 62 6.34 12.59 23.46
CA GLU A 62 6.21 11.29 24.12
C GLU A 62 4.75 10.85 24.35
N PRO A 63 3.83 11.72 24.85
CA PRO A 63 2.44 11.32 25.08
C PRO A 63 1.74 10.85 23.79
N PHE A 64 2.11 11.41 22.64
CA PHE A 64 1.56 11.02 21.35
C PHE A 64 2.02 9.61 20.95
N ILE A 65 3.33 9.35 21.05
CA ILE A 65 3.91 8.04 20.76
C ILE A 65 3.37 6.97 21.71
N ASN A 66 3.37 7.24 23.03
CA ASN A 66 2.88 6.31 24.03
C ASN A 66 1.40 5.95 23.81
N ALA A 67 0.55 6.91 23.44
CA ALA A 67 -0.85 6.64 23.15
C ALA A 67 -1.04 5.69 21.96
N LEU A 68 -0.26 5.86 20.88
CA LEU A 68 -0.30 4.95 19.72
C LEU A 68 0.16 3.54 20.10
N VAL A 69 1.30 3.42 20.78
CA VAL A 69 1.85 2.14 21.21
C VAL A 69 0.89 1.40 22.14
N GLN A 70 0.28 2.11 23.09
CA GLN A 70 -0.74 1.55 24.01
C GLN A 70 -2.01 1.12 23.26
N ALA A 71 -2.38 1.81 22.18
CA ALA A 71 -3.48 1.44 21.31
C ALA A 71 -3.15 0.28 20.34
N GLY A 72 -1.92 -0.24 20.38
CA GLY A 72 -1.46 -1.32 19.49
C GLY A 72 -1.13 -0.86 18.07
N ILE A 73 -1.01 0.45 17.84
CA ILE A 73 -0.63 1.04 16.55
C ILE A 73 0.88 1.22 16.56
N GLU A 74 1.59 0.54 15.65
CA GLU A 74 3.04 0.59 15.53
C GLU A 74 3.47 1.87 14.79
N PRO A 75 4.22 2.79 15.45
CA PRO A 75 4.69 4.01 14.81
C PRO A 75 5.93 3.75 13.96
N ILE A 76 5.97 4.35 12.77
CA ILE A 76 7.16 4.48 11.92
C ILE A 76 7.52 5.96 11.89
N ILE A 77 8.67 6.32 12.47
CA ILE A 77 9.14 7.72 12.46
C ILE A 77 9.96 7.93 11.20
N HIS A 78 9.51 8.80 10.30
CA HIS A 78 10.23 9.12 9.07
C HIS A 78 10.86 10.50 9.15
N ILE A 79 12.20 10.55 9.19
CA ILE A 79 13.02 11.77 9.21
C ILE A 79 13.67 11.92 7.83
N PRO A 80 13.05 12.66 6.91
CA PRO A 80 13.45 12.73 5.50
C PRO A 80 14.78 13.44 5.23
N HIS A 81 15.23 14.29 6.16
CA HIS A 81 16.33 15.26 6.06
C HIS A 81 16.51 15.93 4.68
N SER A 82 16.17 17.22 4.56
CA SER A 82 16.31 17.94 3.30
C SER A 82 17.79 18.10 2.92
N GLY A 83 18.17 17.54 1.78
CA GLY A 83 19.56 17.47 1.36
C GLY A 83 20.22 16.20 1.90
N VAL A 84 20.71 15.35 1.00
CA VAL A 84 21.55 14.20 1.39
C VAL A 84 22.87 14.73 1.96
N GLU A 85 22.86 15.00 3.26
CA GLU A 85 23.96 15.50 4.08
C GLU A 85 24.06 14.68 5.38
N PRO A 86 25.22 14.65 6.06
CA PRO A 86 25.38 13.91 7.31
C PRO A 86 24.55 14.50 8.46
N PHE A 87 23.96 13.61 9.28
CA PHE A 87 23.34 14.00 10.55
C PHE A 87 24.39 14.33 11.62
N ASP A 88 24.00 15.17 12.60
CA ASP A 88 24.69 15.20 13.89
C ASP A 88 24.43 13.87 14.63
N LEU A 89 25.49 13.10 14.85
CA LEU A 89 25.38 11.76 15.40
C LEU A 89 25.10 11.74 16.90
N GLU A 90 25.47 12.79 17.65
CA GLU A 90 25.23 12.87 19.10
C GLU A 90 23.77 13.20 19.39
N ASP A 91 23.22 14.18 18.66
CA ASP A 91 21.80 14.53 18.72
C ASP A 91 20.95 13.35 18.23
N LEU A 92 21.35 12.69 17.14
CA LEU A 92 20.64 11.52 16.62
C LEU A 92 20.66 10.35 17.62
N ALA A 93 21.77 10.11 18.31
CA ALA A 93 21.85 9.07 19.34
C ALA A 93 20.88 9.35 20.50
N SER A 94 20.82 10.61 20.94
CA SER A 94 19.91 11.05 22.00
C SER A 94 18.44 10.86 21.59
N LEU A 95 18.09 11.26 20.36
CA LEU A 95 16.76 11.09 19.79
C LEU A 95 16.38 9.61 19.64
N ALA A 96 17.31 8.78 19.14
CA ALA A 96 17.12 7.35 18.97
C ALA A 96 16.84 6.63 20.29
N ALA A 97 17.61 6.96 21.33
CA ALA A 97 17.40 6.42 22.67
C ALA A 97 16.03 6.80 23.25
N ALA A 98 15.59 8.05 23.05
CA ALA A 98 14.27 8.49 23.48
C ALA A 98 13.15 7.69 22.80
N TYR A 99 13.16 7.60 21.45
CA TYR A 99 12.16 6.84 20.71
C TYR A 99 12.14 5.35 21.09
N ARG A 100 13.32 4.73 21.25
CA ARG A 100 13.44 3.34 21.70
C ARG A 100 12.78 3.12 23.06
N ASN A 101 12.97 4.05 24.00
CA ASN A 101 12.39 4.01 25.35
C ASN A 101 10.86 4.17 25.33
N TRP A 102 10.32 4.95 24.39
CA TRP A 102 8.87 5.10 24.19
C TRP A 102 8.23 3.95 23.39
N GLY A 103 9.01 2.92 23.04
CA GLY A 103 8.50 1.71 22.39
C GLY A 103 8.54 1.72 20.87
N VAL A 104 9.09 2.76 20.23
CA VAL A 104 9.30 2.80 18.78
C VAL A 104 10.32 1.73 18.38
N ASN A 105 10.08 1.07 17.25
CA ASN A 105 11.02 0.11 16.65
C ASN A 105 11.63 0.59 15.33
N TYR A 106 10.95 1.53 14.64
CA TYR A 106 11.32 1.96 13.29
C TYR A 106 11.51 3.48 13.25
N VAL A 107 12.76 3.89 12.98
CA VAL A 107 13.11 5.25 12.58
C VAL A 107 13.77 5.14 11.20
N VAL A 108 13.23 5.84 10.21
CA VAL A 108 13.71 5.82 8.83
C VAL A 108 14.31 7.19 8.53
N LEU A 109 15.57 7.20 8.11
CA LEU A 109 16.31 8.42 7.79
C LEU A 109 16.39 8.61 6.28
N TYR A 110 16.42 9.87 5.84
CA TYR A 110 16.41 10.27 4.43
C TYR A 110 15.11 9.92 3.70
N ASP A 111 14.91 10.50 2.52
CA ASP A 111 13.79 10.17 1.63
C ASP A 111 14.25 10.23 0.17
N GLN A 112 13.86 9.22 -0.62
CA GLN A 112 14.03 9.17 -2.08
C GLN A 112 15.42 9.63 -2.57
N PRO A 113 16.55 9.10 -2.05
CA PRO A 113 17.89 9.55 -2.44
C PRO A 113 18.21 9.33 -3.93
N ASN A 114 17.37 8.58 -4.65
CA ASN A 114 17.42 8.42 -6.10
C ASN A 114 16.69 9.53 -6.89
N GLN A 115 16.24 10.59 -6.24
CA GLN A 115 15.67 11.81 -6.84
C GLN A 115 16.67 12.96 -6.79
N ARG A 116 16.75 13.76 -7.85
CA ARG A 116 17.62 14.94 -7.90
C ARG A 116 17.25 15.98 -6.84
N GLU A 117 15.96 16.12 -6.55
CA GLU A 117 15.39 17.11 -5.64
C GLU A 117 15.79 16.90 -4.18
N GLN A 118 16.28 15.70 -3.84
CA GLN A 118 16.71 15.36 -2.48
C GLN A 118 18.17 15.75 -2.21
N TRP A 119 18.86 16.27 -3.21
CA TRP A 119 20.28 16.63 -3.13
C TRP A 119 20.47 18.14 -3.21
N PRO A 120 21.54 18.67 -2.58
CA PRO A 120 21.96 20.04 -2.83
C PRO A 120 22.17 20.28 -4.34
N ALA A 121 21.85 21.49 -4.79
CA ALA A 121 21.89 21.85 -6.21
C ALA A 121 23.24 21.47 -6.85
N GLY A 122 23.19 20.76 -7.98
CA GLY A 122 24.37 20.32 -8.73
C GLY A 122 25.14 19.13 -8.11
N SER A 123 24.67 18.56 -7.00
CA SER A 123 25.34 17.44 -6.34
C SER A 123 24.88 16.06 -6.83
N PHE A 124 23.66 15.96 -7.38
CA PHE A 124 23.11 14.68 -7.85
C PHE A 124 23.85 14.12 -9.07
N ASP A 125 24.22 14.97 -10.02
CA ASP A 125 24.84 14.54 -11.28
C ASP A 125 26.37 14.33 -11.16
N GLN A 126 26.91 14.41 -9.94
CA GLN A 126 28.32 14.14 -9.66
C GLN A 126 28.60 12.63 -9.65
N LEU A 127 29.86 12.26 -9.90
CA LEU A 127 30.32 10.88 -9.81
C LEU A 127 30.10 10.31 -8.41
N HIS A 128 30.00 8.98 -8.32
CA HIS A 128 29.89 8.25 -7.05
C HIS A 128 28.66 8.64 -6.22
N LEU A 129 27.51 8.88 -6.89
CA LEU A 129 26.25 9.26 -6.25
C LEU A 129 25.87 8.31 -5.10
N ILE A 130 25.99 7.00 -5.33
CA ILE A 130 25.61 5.97 -4.36
C ILE A 130 26.55 6.00 -3.15
N GLU A 131 27.86 6.02 -3.38
CA GLU A 131 28.87 6.07 -2.31
C GLU A 131 28.73 7.34 -1.47
N ARG A 132 28.43 8.48 -2.10
CA ARG A 132 28.17 9.74 -1.39
C ARG A 132 26.93 9.66 -0.50
N PHE A 133 25.86 9.04 -1.00
CA PHE A 133 24.66 8.81 -0.19
C PHE A 133 24.97 7.89 0.98
N LEU A 134 25.61 6.74 0.72
CA LEU A 134 25.94 5.76 1.76
C LEU A 134 26.92 6.29 2.80
N THR A 135 27.82 7.21 2.43
CA THR A 135 28.72 7.88 3.37
C THR A 135 27.95 8.75 4.39
N CYS A 136 26.77 9.26 4.01
CA CYS A 136 25.90 9.99 4.92
C CYS A 136 24.98 9.04 5.71
N TRP A 137 24.38 8.06 5.03
CA TRP A 137 23.41 7.14 5.63
C TRP A 137 24.00 6.12 6.60
N LEU A 138 25.14 5.51 6.25
CA LEU A 138 25.71 4.39 7.00
C LEU A 138 26.10 4.76 8.45
N PRO A 139 26.78 5.89 8.73
CA PRO A 139 27.05 6.28 10.11
C PRO A 139 25.77 6.52 10.92
N ALA A 140 24.77 7.17 10.32
CA ALA A 140 23.52 7.50 10.98
C ALA A 140 22.67 6.26 11.30
N VAL A 141 22.53 5.30 10.37
CA VAL A 141 21.79 4.06 10.61
C VAL A 141 22.48 3.17 11.64
N LYS A 142 23.82 3.20 11.72
CA LYS A 142 24.57 2.49 12.78
C LYS A 142 24.26 3.05 14.17
N VAL A 143 24.06 4.36 14.31
CA VAL A 143 23.62 4.99 15.57
C VAL A 143 22.22 4.51 15.96
N LEU A 144 21.28 4.46 15.01
CA LEU A 144 19.94 3.91 15.25
C LEU A 144 20.00 2.44 15.69
N HIS A 145 20.77 1.64 14.97
CA HIS A 145 20.92 0.20 15.25
C HIS A 145 21.55 -0.05 16.62
N ALA A 146 22.61 0.69 16.98
CA ALA A 146 23.24 0.62 18.30
C ALA A 146 22.27 1.02 19.44
N SER A 147 21.27 1.85 19.14
CA SER A 147 20.20 2.23 20.08
C SER A 147 19.05 1.22 20.13
N GLY A 148 19.16 0.09 19.43
CA GLY A 148 18.15 -0.98 19.40
C GLY A 148 16.94 -0.70 18.51
N LEU A 149 17.05 0.24 17.57
CA LEU A 149 16.09 0.46 16.49
C LEU A 149 16.47 -0.39 15.26
N ALA A 150 15.51 -0.64 14.37
CA ALA A 150 15.79 -1.36 13.13
C ALA A 150 16.66 -0.52 12.17
N ALA A 151 17.57 -1.19 11.46
CA ALA A 151 18.35 -0.59 10.38
C ALA A 151 17.50 -0.54 9.10
N VAL A 152 16.86 0.61 8.84
CA VAL A 152 15.97 0.77 7.67
C VAL A 152 16.67 1.56 6.57
N PHE A 153 16.80 0.96 5.39
CA PHE A 153 17.20 1.65 4.16
C PHE A 153 16.07 2.58 3.69
N PRO A 154 16.32 3.84 3.27
CA PRO A 154 15.24 4.75 2.93
C PRO A 154 14.40 4.29 1.74
N PRO A 155 13.12 4.71 1.66
CA PRO A 155 12.31 4.46 0.49
C PRO A 155 12.89 5.18 -0.73
N LEU A 156 12.91 4.47 -1.86
CA LEU A 156 13.26 5.02 -3.16
C LEU A 156 12.00 5.52 -3.88
N ARG A 157 12.16 6.50 -4.77
CA ARG A 157 11.10 6.90 -5.69
C ARG A 157 11.02 5.87 -6.82
N GLN A 158 9.86 5.22 -6.96
CA GLN A 158 9.56 4.33 -8.09
C GLN A 158 9.80 5.07 -9.42
N GLY A 159 10.66 4.52 -10.29
CA GLY A 159 11.01 5.13 -11.57
C GLY A 159 11.74 6.46 -11.44
N GLY A 160 12.47 6.66 -10.34
CA GLY A 160 13.10 7.94 -10.03
C GLY A 160 14.17 8.40 -11.02
N THR A 161 14.71 9.62 -10.84
CA THR A 161 15.73 10.20 -11.73
C THR A 161 16.94 9.28 -11.90
N PHE A 162 17.33 8.60 -10.82
CA PHE A 162 18.12 7.39 -10.88
C PHE A 162 17.18 6.19 -10.67
N TRP A 163 17.23 5.23 -11.60
CA TRP A 163 16.36 4.06 -11.59
C TRP A 163 16.48 3.31 -10.27
N ASP A 164 15.37 3.13 -9.59
CA ASP A 164 15.29 2.64 -8.21
C ASP A 164 15.88 1.24 -8.04
N LEU A 165 15.62 0.32 -8.98
CA LEU A 165 16.20 -1.03 -8.93
C LEU A 165 17.73 -1.01 -9.05
N SER A 166 18.27 -0.14 -9.91
CA SER A 166 19.72 0.02 -10.08
C SER A 166 20.33 0.69 -8.85
N PHE A 167 19.66 1.72 -8.30
CA PHE A 167 20.12 2.41 -7.10
C PHE A 167 20.22 1.44 -5.92
N LEU A 168 19.19 0.61 -5.70
CA LEU A 168 19.16 -0.40 -4.65
C LEU A 168 20.27 -1.43 -4.82
N ARG A 169 20.41 -2.01 -6.02
CA ARG A 169 21.46 -3.00 -6.32
C ARG A 169 22.85 -2.45 -6.04
N THR A 170 23.17 -1.28 -6.62
CA THR A 170 24.49 -0.67 -6.44
C THR A 170 24.74 -0.28 -4.98
N SER A 171 23.69 0.09 -4.23
CA SER A 171 23.82 0.35 -2.79
C SER A 171 24.22 -0.91 -2.02
N ILE A 172 23.58 -2.05 -2.29
CA ILE A 172 23.88 -3.33 -1.63
C ILE A 172 25.28 -3.81 -2.00
N GLU A 173 25.65 -3.73 -3.27
CA GLU A 173 26.99 -4.11 -3.75
C GLU A 173 28.07 -3.24 -3.11
N THR A 174 27.84 -1.93 -3.00
CA THR A 174 28.77 -1.00 -2.36
C THR A 174 28.93 -1.29 -0.86
N LEU A 175 27.83 -1.49 -0.13
CA LEU A 175 27.88 -1.87 1.29
C LEU A 175 28.60 -3.21 1.50
N THR A 176 28.40 -4.16 0.60
CA THR A 176 29.11 -5.45 0.61
C THR A 176 30.61 -5.24 0.40
N ALA A 177 31.01 -4.41 -0.56
CA ALA A 177 32.40 -4.07 -0.82
C ALA A 177 33.06 -3.32 0.36
N TRP A 178 32.28 -2.56 1.13
CA TRP A 178 32.73 -1.92 2.38
C TRP A 178 32.78 -2.86 3.58
N GLY A 179 32.32 -4.11 3.44
CA GLY A 179 32.35 -5.12 4.50
C GLY A 179 31.19 -5.06 5.50
N GLU A 180 30.09 -4.36 5.16
CA GLU A 180 28.92 -4.16 6.04
C GLU A 180 27.96 -5.37 6.05
N THR A 181 28.48 -6.59 6.05
CA THR A 181 27.69 -7.83 5.91
C THR A 181 26.72 -8.06 7.07
N GLU A 182 27.11 -7.74 8.30
CA GLU A 182 26.23 -7.88 9.48
C GLU A 182 25.04 -6.93 9.40
N LEU A 183 25.29 -5.66 9.04
CA LEU A 183 24.22 -4.68 8.85
C LEU A 183 23.27 -5.12 7.73
N LEU A 184 23.80 -5.58 6.59
CA LEU A 184 22.99 -6.04 5.45
C LEU A 184 22.10 -7.24 5.81
N HIS A 185 22.56 -8.13 6.69
CA HIS A 185 21.76 -9.28 7.14
C HIS A 185 20.52 -8.85 7.95
N ASP A 186 20.66 -7.78 8.73
CA ASP A 186 19.63 -7.27 9.65
C ASP A 186 18.83 -6.09 9.06
N MET A 187 19.15 -5.69 7.83
CA MET A 187 18.57 -4.52 7.17
C MET A 187 17.10 -4.76 6.76
N ILE A 188 16.28 -3.73 6.92
CA ILE A 188 14.91 -3.65 6.41
C ILE A 188 14.88 -2.63 5.27
N LEU A 189 14.12 -2.90 4.21
CA LEU A 189 13.88 -1.93 3.16
C LEU A 189 12.69 -1.03 3.50
N GLY A 190 12.91 0.27 3.60
CA GLY A 190 11.84 1.24 3.45
C GLY A 190 11.37 1.27 2.00
N ALA A 191 10.07 1.37 1.76
CA ALA A 191 9.52 1.45 0.41
C ALA A 191 8.33 2.41 0.31
N TYR A 192 8.15 2.94 -0.90
CA TYR A 192 6.85 3.42 -1.36
C TYR A 192 6.22 2.38 -2.27
N ALA A 193 4.91 2.16 -2.11
CA ALA A 193 4.14 1.20 -2.89
C ALA A 193 2.90 1.88 -3.48
N PHE A 194 3.10 2.93 -4.28
CA PHE A 194 1.99 3.59 -4.95
C PHE A 194 1.51 2.77 -6.14
N ALA A 195 0.19 2.70 -6.33
CA ALA A 195 -0.40 2.04 -7.49
C ALA A 195 -0.15 2.82 -8.79
N GLY A 196 -0.01 4.16 -8.69
CA GLY A 196 -0.05 5.01 -9.87
C GLY A 196 -1.38 4.82 -10.61
N PRO A 197 -1.44 5.09 -11.92
CA PRO A 197 -2.67 4.89 -12.69
C PRO A 197 -2.99 3.41 -12.97
N HIS A 198 -2.37 2.48 -12.25
CA HIS A 198 -2.45 1.06 -12.51
C HIS A 198 -3.33 0.31 -11.50
N PRO A 199 -3.89 -0.86 -11.87
CA PRO A 199 -4.51 -1.77 -10.92
C PRO A 199 -3.55 -2.21 -9.80
N ALA A 200 -4.11 -2.70 -8.68
CA ALA A 200 -3.34 -3.16 -7.52
C ALA A 200 -2.44 -4.39 -7.78
N ASP A 201 -2.58 -5.08 -8.91
CA ASP A 201 -1.74 -6.21 -9.31
C ASP A 201 -0.70 -5.88 -10.38
N TRP A 202 -0.61 -4.61 -10.82
CA TRP A 202 0.42 -4.19 -11.76
C TRP A 202 1.83 -4.40 -11.20
N GLY A 203 2.68 -5.03 -12.01
CA GLY A 203 4.05 -5.39 -11.69
C GLY A 203 4.18 -6.66 -10.86
N ARG A 204 3.10 -7.44 -10.67
CA ARG A 204 3.17 -8.67 -9.86
C ARG A 204 4.17 -9.67 -10.44
N GLY A 205 4.97 -10.28 -9.58
CA GLY A 205 5.97 -11.29 -9.94
C GLY A 205 7.34 -10.73 -10.34
N GLY A 206 7.55 -9.42 -10.25
CA GLY A 206 8.87 -8.81 -10.46
C GLY A 206 9.36 -8.85 -11.91
N GLN A 207 10.66 -8.63 -12.08
CA GLN A 207 11.34 -8.67 -13.38
C GLN A 207 11.29 -10.09 -13.98
N THR A 208 11.26 -11.13 -13.14
CA THR A 208 11.10 -12.51 -13.58
C THR A 208 9.79 -12.74 -14.34
N ALA A 209 8.67 -12.14 -13.89
CA ALA A 209 7.39 -12.21 -14.61
C ALA A 209 7.35 -11.28 -15.84
N TRP A 210 8.11 -10.18 -15.79
CA TRP A 210 8.11 -9.12 -16.81
C TRP A 210 9.52 -8.86 -17.36
N PRO A 211 10.15 -9.84 -18.04
CA PRO A 211 11.57 -9.76 -18.43
C PRO A 211 11.84 -8.69 -19.49
N ALA A 212 10.80 -8.21 -20.18
CA ALA A 212 10.90 -7.16 -21.18
C ALA A 212 10.95 -5.75 -20.59
N ALA A 213 10.61 -5.56 -19.30
CA ALA A 213 10.71 -4.27 -18.65
C ALA A 213 12.17 -3.81 -18.59
N GLN A 214 12.41 -2.55 -18.93
CA GLN A 214 13.73 -1.92 -18.92
C GLN A 214 13.66 -0.57 -18.18
N PRO A 215 14.79 -0.05 -17.70
CA PRO A 215 14.83 1.28 -17.11
C PRO A 215 14.17 2.33 -18.03
N TYR A 216 13.15 3.00 -17.51
CA TYR A 216 12.37 4.05 -18.19
C TYR A 216 11.64 3.60 -19.47
N CYS A 217 11.48 2.29 -19.68
CA CYS A 217 10.80 1.75 -20.86
C CYS A 217 9.99 0.51 -20.50
N THR A 218 8.68 0.61 -20.72
CA THR A 218 7.72 -0.47 -20.46
C THR A 218 7.06 -0.84 -21.78
N PRO A 219 7.54 -1.92 -22.44
CA PRO A 219 7.03 -2.31 -23.74
C PRO A 219 5.54 -2.68 -23.71
N PRO A 220 4.81 -2.55 -24.84
CA PRO A 220 3.42 -2.98 -24.93
C PRO A 220 3.24 -4.44 -24.52
N GLY A 221 2.27 -4.71 -23.64
CA GLY A 221 2.01 -6.06 -23.11
C GLY A 221 2.97 -6.49 -21.99
N SER A 222 3.85 -5.60 -21.53
CA SER A 222 4.65 -5.77 -20.31
C SER A 222 4.15 -4.85 -19.20
N GLU A 223 4.44 -5.22 -17.96
CA GLU A 223 4.32 -4.36 -16.77
C GLU A 223 5.71 -4.05 -16.20
N ASP A 224 5.75 -3.18 -15.20
CA ASP A 224 6.97 -2.68 -14.57
C ASP A 224 6.77 -2.46 -13.04
N GLN A 225 7.78 -1.92 -12.37
CA GLN A 225 7.77 -1.64 -10.93
C GLN A 225 7.06 -0.34 -10.54
N LEU A 226 6.43 0.38 -11.48
CA LEU A 226 5.79 1.68 -11.21
C LEU A 226 4.38 1.55 -10.60
N GLY A 227 3.93 0.33 -10.33
CA GLY A 227 2.67 0.03 -9.63
C GLY A 227 2.85 -0.45 -8.19
N PHE A 228 1.74 -0.83 -7.56
CA PHE A 228 1.70 -1.21 -6.14
C PHE A 228 2.68 -2.35 -5.80
N ARG A 229 2.94 -3.25 -6.74
CA ARG A 229 3.81 -4.43 -6.56
C ARG A 229 5.31 -4.15 -6.64
N ALA A 230 5.74 -2.89 -6.58
CA ALA A 230 7.16 -2.51 -6.59
C ALA A 230 8.02 -3.28 -5.56
N PHE A 231 7.46 -3.59 -4.39
CA PHE A 231 8.14 -4.37 -3.37
C PHE A 231 8.55 -5.78 -3.84
N GLU A 232 7.85 -6.38 -4.80
CA GLU A 232 8.24 -7.68 -5.38
C GLU A 232 9.49 -7.55 -6.27
N TRP A 233 9.68 -6.40 -6.91
CA TRP A 233 10.88 -6.11 -7.70
C TRP A 233 12.09 -5.82 -6.80
N TYR A 234 11.88 -5.09 -5.70
CA TYR A 234 12.93 -4.90 -4.68
C TYR A 234 13.32 -6.21 -3.98
N ALA A 235 12.35 -7.09 -3.74
CA ALA A 235 12.58 -8.43 -3.20
C ALA A 235 13.43 -9.28 -4.15
N GLU A 236 13.21 -9.19 -5.47
CA GLU A 236 14.04 -9.88 -6.47
C GLU A 236 15.49 -9.36 -6.46
N VAL A 237 15.68 -8.03 -6.47
CA VAL A 237 17.03 -7.42 -6.38
C VAL A 237 17.76 -7.87 -5.11
N THR A 238 17.10 -7.84 -3.96
CA THR A 238 17.72 -8.28 -2.69
C THR A 238 17.99 -9.77 -2.65
N ALA A 239 17.08 -10.60 -3.17
CA ALA A 239 17.29 -12.04 -3.26
C ALA A 239 18.50 -12.39 -4.14
N GLU A 240 18.70 -11.68 -5.25
CA GLU A 240 19.87 -11.87 -6.10
C GLU A 240 21.17 -11.42 -5.43
N CYS A 241 21.16 -10.29 -4.72
CA CYS A 241 22.38 -9.73 -4.12
C CYS A 241 22.76 -10.42 -2.80
N LEU A 242 21.77 -10.85 -2.01
CA LEU A 242 21.95 -11.33 -0.62
C LEU A 242 21.50 -12.78 -0.42
N GLY A 243 20.94 -13.43 -1.44
CA GLY A 243 20.44 -14.81 -1.39
C GLY A 243 19.03 -14.97 -0.80
N GLN A 244 18.41 -13.89 -0.32
CA GLN A 244 17.04 -13.88 0.21
C GLN A 244 16.42 -12.48 0.11
N PRO A 245 15.09 -12.36 -0.02
CA PRO A 245 14.43 -11.06 0.03
C PRO A 245 14.57 -10.45 1.42
N LEU A 246 14.83 -9.14 1.49
CA LEU A 246 14.81 -8.42 2.76
C LEU A 246 13.37 -8.10 3.19
N PRO A 247 13.09 -8.00 4.51
CA PRO A 247 11.84 -7.46 4.99
C PRO A 247 11.61 -6.04 4.45
N THR A 248 10.39 -5.74 4.04
CA THR A 248 10.00 -4.45 3.46
C THR A 248 8.97 -3.75 4.33
N LEU A 249 9.27 -2.51 4.73
CA LEU A 249 8.43 -1.60 5.48
C LEU A 249 7.90 -0.51 4.54
N VAL A 250 6.58 -0.48 4.30
CA VAL A 250 5.95 0.51 3.42
C VAL A 250 5.57 1.75 4.22
N LEU A 251 6.22 2.87 3.91
CA LEU A 251 5.99 4.15 4.59
C LEU A 251 4.74 4.86 4.06
N ALA A 252 4.50 4.73 2.76
CA ALA A 252 3.30 5.22 2.09
C ALA A 252 3.03 4.44 0.78
N GLY A 253 1.78 4.36 0.38
CA GLY A 253 1.40 3.72 -0.87
C GLY A 253 -0.09 3.75 -1.14
N GLY A 254 -0.53 2.89 -2.05
CA GLY A 254 -1.90 2.74 -2.48
C GLY A 254 -2.24 3.59 -3.70
N ALA A 255 -3.51 3.59 -4.06
CA ALA A 255 -4.06 4.48 -5.07
C ALA A 255 -4.26 5.88 -4.48
N ARG A 256 -3.82 6.92 -5.19
CA ARG A 256 -4.08 8.31 -4.80
C ARG A 256 -5.29 8.87 -5.55
N PHE A 257 -6.09 9.64 -4.85
CA PHE A 257 -7.18 10.37 -5.49
C PHE A 257 -6.63 11.41 -6.47
N GLY A 258 -7.20 11.48 -7.67
CA GLY A 258 -6.78 12.41 -8.73
C GLY A 258 -5.63 11.91 -9.61
N GLU A 259 -5.19 10.67 -9.47
CA GLU A 259 -4.28 10.05 -10.46
C GLU A 259 -4.94 10.00 -11.83
N ARG A 260 -4.13 10.12 -12.88
CA ARG A 260 -4.62 10.28 -14.26
C ARG A 260 -4.35 9.03 -15.05
N ASP A 261 -5.38 8.54 -15.73
CA ASP A 261 -5.28 7.40 -16.63
C ASP A 261 -4.21 7.69 -17.71
N ALA A 262 -3.28 6.74 -17.88
CA ALA A 262 -2.13 6.93 -18.76
C ALA A 262 -2.50 7.06 -20.25
N THR A 263 -3.67 6.57 -20.65
CA THR A 263 -4.12 6.56 -22.05
C THR A 263 -4.94 7.80 -22.37
N THR A 264 -5.89 8.15 -21.50
CA THR A 264 -6.86 9.22 -21.72
C THR A 264 -6.45 10.55 -21.09
N GLY A 265 -5.51 10.53 -20.13
CA GLY A 265 -5.08 11.69 -19.35
C GLY A 265 -6.14 12.25 -18.39
N GLN A 266 -7.32 11.60 -18.32
CA GLN A 266 -8.41 11.99 -17.43
C GLN A 266 -8.16 11.49 -16.00
N PRO A 267 -8.63 12.22 -14.97
CA PRO A 267 -8.57 11.74 -13.60
C PRO A 267 -9.35 10.43 -13.44
N LEU A 268 -8.71 9.45 -12.83
CA LEU A 268 -9.35 8.23 -12.34
C LEU A 268 -10.36 8.62 -11.27
N ASP A 269 -11.52 7.98 -11.32
CA ASP A 269 -12.63 8.34 -10.46
C ASP A 269 -12.45 7.82 -9.01
N ILE A 270 -13.35 8.28 -8.14
CA ILE A 270 -13.35 7.87 -6.72
C ILE A 270 -13.66 6.38 -6.53
N ALA A 271 -14.33 5.73 -7.50
CA ALA A 271 -14.66 4.32 -7.44
C ALA A 271 -13.42 3.45 -7.69
N TRP A 272 -12.56 3.85 -8.63
CA TRP A 272 -11.25 3.25 -8.85
C TRP A 272 -10.37 3.35 -7.60
N HIS A 273 -10.24 4.55 -7.02
CA HIS A 273 -9.49 4.76 -5.78
C HIS A 273 -9.99 3.85 -4.66
N THR A 274 -11.31 3.80 -4.47
CA THR A 274 -11.96 2.99 -3.44
C THR A 274 -11.70 1.50 -3.63
N THR A 275 -11.89 1.00 -4.86
CA THR A 275 -11.70 -0.41 -5.20
C THR A 275 -10.24 -0.83 -5.05
N CYS A 276 -9.31 -0.02 -5.57
CA CYS A 276 -7.88 -0.32 -5.53
C CYS A 276 -7.37 -0.41 -4.08
N ASN A 277 -7.66 0.60 -3.26
CA ASN A 277 -7.24 0.61 -1.86
C ASN A 277 -7.93 -0.46 -1.01
N ALA A 278 -9.22 -0.73 -1.24
CA ALA A 278 -9.90 -1.82 -0.57
C ALA A 278 -9.28 -3.18 -0.92
N ASN A 279 -8.97 -3.43 -2.20
CA ASN A 279 -8.32 -4.68 -2.61
C ASN A 279 -6.95 -4.87 -1.94
N ILE A 280 -6.16 -3.80 -1.85
CA ILE A 280 -4.87 -3.81 -1.14
C ILE A 280 -5.07 -4.13 0.35
N ALA A 281 -6.01 -3.45 1.02
CA ALA A 281 -6.29 -3.66 2.44
C ALA A 281 -6.75 -5.09 2.74
N HIS A 282 -7.63 -5.64 1.90
CA HIS A 282 -8.09 -7.03 2.02
C HIS A 282 -6.95 -8.02 1.75
N ALA A 283 -6.12 -7.78 0.73
CA ALA A 283 -4.97 -8.65 0.44
C ALA A 283 -3.98 -8.66 1.61
N MET A 284 -3.73 -7.51 2.25
CA MET A 284 -2.88 -7.43 3.44
C MET A 284 -3.50 -8.15 4.63
N THR A 285 -4.79 -7.92 4.89
CA THR A 285 -5.52 -8.51 6.05
C THR A 285 -5.63 -10.04 5.91
N ASN A 286 -5.93 -10.53 4.71
CA ASN A 286 -6.09 -11.95 4.42
C ASN A 286 -4.76 -12.64 4.12
N ARG A 287 -3.61 -11.95 4.25
CA ARG A 287 -2.27 -12.49 4.00
C ARG A 287 -2.09 -13.08 2.59
N HIS A 288 -2.64 -12.40 1.59
CA HIS A 288 -2.40 -12.70 0.18
C HIS A 288 -1.18 -11.95 -0.38
N LEU A 289 -0.52 -11.13 0.43
CA LEU A 289 0.74 -10.47 0.11
C LEU A 289 1.92 -11.25 0.72
N PRO A 290 3.14 -11.14 0.14
CA PRO A 290 4.30 -11.89 0.60
C PRO A 290 4.65 -11.61 2.07
N ASP A 291 5.11 -12.63 2.79
CA ASP A 291 5.42 -12.55 4.23
C ASP A 291 6.57 -11.58 4.57
N TYR A 292 7.43 -11.25 3.59
CA TYR A 292 8.49 -10.24 3.79
C TYR A 292 7.94 -8.82 3.78
N LEU A 293 6.70 -8.59 3.33
CA LEU A 293 6.05 -7.29 3.40
C LEU A 293 5.50 -7.11 4.83
N LEU A 294 6.17 -6.28 5.63
CA LEU A 294 5.86 -6.09 7.04
C LEU A 294 4.54 -5.37 7.23
N ASN A 295 4.27 -4.32 6.46
CA ASN A 295 3.08 -3.48 6.59
C ASN A 295 2.65 -2.88 5.25
N MET A 296 1.51 -2.19 5.28
CA MET A 296 1.08 -1.29 4.21
C MET A 296 0.48 -0.01 4.80
N ASN A 297 1.11 1.15 4.60
CA ASN A 297 0.54 2.43 5.02
C ASN A 297 -0.04 3.20 3.83
N PHE A 298 -1.35 3.46 3.85
CA PHE A 298 -2.03 4.22 2.81
C PHE A 298 -1.69 5.70 2.91
N TRP A 299 -1.35 6.30 1.77
CA TRP A 299 -1.35 7.75 1.61
C TRP A 299 -2.80 8.19 1.31
N LEU A 300 -3.45 9.03 2.10
CA LEU A 300 -2.98 9.78 3.27
C LEU A 300 -4.16 9.91 4.25
N LEU A 301 -3.93 9.84 5.57
CA LEU A 301 -5.03 9.99 6.53
C LEU A 301 -5.67 11.38 6.40
N ALA A 302 -4.89 12.43 6.60
CA ALA A 302 -5.35 13.81 6.53
C ALA A 302 -4.21 14.79 6.19
N ALA A 303 -4.58 15.97 5.70
CA ALA A 303 -3.68 17.10 5.46
C ALA A 303 -4.47 18.40 5.37
N GLU A 304 -3.83 19.50 5.77
CA GLU A 304 -4.40 20.85 5.62
C GLU A 304 -3.89 21.56 4.35
N ALA A 305 -2.62 21.35 3.99
CA ALA A 305 -1.98 22.04 2.88
C ALA A 305 -2.15 21.30 1.54
N GLN A 306 -2.35 22.06 0.47
CA GLN A 306 -2.26 21.55 -0.90
C GLN A 306 -0.79 21.33 -1.31
N PRO A 307 -0.49 20.36 -2.19
CA PRO A 307 -1.44 19.46 -2.87
C PRO A 307 -1.86 18.23 -2.04
N ALA A 308 -1.26 18.00 -0.87
CA ALA A 308 -1.46 16.77 -0.09
C ALA A 308 -2.92 16.58 0.38
N ALA A 309 -3.61 17.68 0.72
CA ALA A 309 -5.02 17.66 1.11
C ALA A 309 -5.95 17.01 0.07
N ALA A 310 -5.60 17.04 -1.23
CA ALA A 310 -6.38 16.40 -2.28
C ALA A 310 -6.33 14.86 -2.21
N ALA A 311 -5.31 14.28 -1.58
CA ALA A 311 -5.15 12.83 -1.43
C ALA A 311 -5.63 12.30 -0.07
N ALA A 312 -6.12 13.18 0.82
CA ALA A 312 -6.56 12.82 2.17
C ALA A 312 -7.82 11.97 2.16
N TRP A 313 -7.82 10.89 2.94
CA TRP A 313 -8.99 10.04 3.17
C TRP A 313 -10.02 10.72 4.05
N PHE A 314 -9.59 11.67 4.88
CA PHE A 314 -10.44 12.57 5.66
C PHE A 314 -10.17 14.03 5.26
N PRO A 315 -10.74 14.52 4.15
CA PRO A 315 -10.56 15.90 3.74
C PRO A 315 -11.18 16.88 4.74
N ALA A 316 -10.52 18.00 4.98
CA ALA A 316 -11.01 19.04 5.89
C ALA A 316 -12.40 19.55 5.47
N GLY A 317 -13.35 19.58 6.41
CA GLY A 317 -14.70 20.11 6.18
C GLY A 317 -15.59 19.28 5.26
N SER A 318 -15.19 18.06 4.88
CA SER A 318 -15.97 17.15 4.03
C SER A 318 -16.19 15.80 4.70
N GLN A 319 -17.06 14.97 4.11
CA GLN A 319 -17.20 13.58 4.53
C GLN A 319 -15.94 12.77 4.19
N PRO A 320 -15.59 11.74 4.98
CA PRO A 320 -14.51 10.82 4.64
C PRO A 320 -14.73 10.17 3.27
N LEU A 321 -13.64 9.84 2.57
CA LEU A 321 -13.73 9.15 1.28
C LEU A 321 -14.44 7.80 1.41
N PRO A 322 -15.14 7.31 0.35
CA PRO A 322 -15.95 6.08 0.42
C PRO A 322 -15.18 4.84 0.90
N VAL A 323 -13.89 4.75 0.62
CA VAL A 323 -13.01 3.67 1.12
C VAL A 323 -13.01 3.57 2.65
N CYS A 324 -13.15 4.68 3.37
CA CYS A 324 -13.23 4.67 4.82
C CYS A 324 -14.47 3.90 5.29
N GLN A 325 -15.60 4.09 4.62
CA GLN A 325 -16.84 3.36 4.94
C GLN A 325 -16.73 1.87 4.62
N GLN A 326 -16.00 1.52 3.56
CA GLN A 326 -15.79 0.13 3.15
C GLN A 326 -14.86 -0.63 4.11
N LEU A 327 -13.85 0.06 4.67
CA LEU A 327 -12.86 -0.55 5.57
C LEU A 327 -13.23 -0.43 7.04
N SER A 328 -14.11 0.52 7.40
CA SER A 328 -14.54 0.69 8.79
C SER A 328 -15.21 -0.59 9.27
N THR A 329 -14.67 -1.17 10.33
CA THR A 329 -15.39 -2.21 11.05
C THR A 329 -16.55 -1.52 11.75
N PRO A 330 -17.81 -1.95 11.59
CA PRO A 330 -18.88 -1.39 12.40
C PRO A 330 -18.49 -1.64 13.86
N VAL A 331 -18.16 -0.58 14.59
CA VAL A 331 -18.07 -0.63 16.04
C VAL A 331 -19.37 -1.27 16.46
N ARG A 332 -19.29 -2.46 17.07
CA ARG A 332 -20.43 -3.07 17.77
C ARG A 332 -20.74 -2.16 18.96
N SER A 333 -21.31 -0.99 18.67
CA SER A 333 -22.32 -0.43 19.53
C SER A 333 -23.44 -1.47 19.54
N ALA A 334 -23.84 -1.89 20.73
CA ALA A 334 -24.86 -2.90 20.96
C ALA A 334 -26.27 -2.41 20.56
N ALA A 335 -26.41 -1.70 19.44
CA ALA A 335 -27.66 -1.08 19.03
C ALA A 335 -27.74 -0.89 17.50
N LEU A 336 -27.66 -1.98 16.72
CA LEU A 336 -28.20 -2.01 15.34
C LEU A 336 -28.42 -3.44 14.83
N ALA A 337 -28.94 -4.30 15.70
CA ALA A 337 -29.68 -5.47 15.26
C ALA A 337 -31.14 -5.07 14.98
N SER A 338 -31.41 -4.32 13.89
CA SER A 338 -32.81 -4.16 13.43
C SER A 338 -33.07 -3.62 12.03
N ASN A 339 -32.11 -3.43 11.12
CA ASN A 339 -32.40 -2.76 9.82
C ASN A 339 -32.11 -3.58 8.55
N ALA A 340 -31.88 -4.89 8.64
CA ALA A 340 -31.72 -5.76 7.46
C ALA A 340 -33.06 -6.09 6.73
N SER A 341 -34.05 -5.21 6.76
CA SER A 341 -35.38 -5.50 6.23
C SER A 341 -36.12 -4.25 5.70
N LYS A 342 -35.51 -3.50 4.76
CA LYS A 342 -36.29 -2.58 3.92
C LYS A 342 -35.93 -2.68 2.42
N PRO A 343 -36.92 -2.91 1.54
CA PRO A 343 -36.76 -2.70 0.10
C PRO A 343 -36.54 -1.21 -0.17
N GLY A 344 -35.50 -0.86 -0.92
CA GLY A 344 -35.22 0.53 -1.31
C GLY A 344 -33.84 1.10 -0.94
N ALA A 345 -32.85 0.26 -0.60
CA ALA A 345 -31.46 0.72 -0.50
C ALA A 345 -31.04 1.43 -1.81
N ALA A 346 -30.55 2.66 -1.71
CA ALA A 346 -30.16 3.47 -2.85
C ALA A 346 -29.13 2.74 -3.71
N LYS A 347 -29.40 2.59 -5.01
CA LYS A 347 -28.51 1.93 -5.96
C LYS A 347 -27.39 2.91 -6.32
N ARG A 348 -26.20 2.68 -5.79
CA ARG A 348 -25.01 3.55 -5.95
C ARG A 348 -24.12 3.11 -7.10
N LEU A 349 -24.27 1.87 -7.57
CA LEU A 349 -23.49 1.31 -8.68
C LEU A 349 -24.39 1.06 -9.89
N THR A 350 -23.89 1.34 -11.08
CA THR A 350 -24.62 1.07 -12.32
C THR A 350 -24.59 -0.43 -12.66
N HIS A 351 -23.41 -1.04 -12.59
CA HIS A 351 -23.21 -2.45 -12.89
C HIS A 351 -22.14 -3.05 -11.98
N TYR A 352 -22.44 -4.21 -11.38
CA TYR A 352 -21.51 -4.99 -10.57
C TYR A 352 -21.34 -6.41 -11.12
N VAL A 353 -20.12 -6.90 -11.17
CA VAL A 353 -19.76 -8.27 -11.54
C VAL A 353 -19.42 -9.03 -10.26
N LEU A 354 -20.33 -9.92 -9.86
CA LEU A 354 -20.19 -10.74 -8.66
C LEU A 354 -19.48 -12.04 -9.01
N LEU A 355 -18.32 -12.26 -8.42
CA LEU A 355 -17.49 -13.43 -8.58
C LEU A 355 -17.63 -14.39 -7.38
N PRO A 356 -17.35 -15.69 -7.56
CA PRO A 356 -17.55 -16.67 -6.51
C PRO A 356 -16.40 -16.63 -5.50
N THR A 357 -16.76 -16.81 -4.23
CA THR A 357 -15.83 -17.20 -3.16
C THR A 357 -15.98 -18.70 -2.96
N LEU A 358 -14.91 -19.45 -3.23
CA LEU A 358 -14.86 -20.90 -3.09
C LEU A 358 -14.33 -21.27 -1.69
N GLU A 359 -14.31 -22.56 -1.34
CA GLU A 359 -13.87 -23.03 -0.01
C GLU A 359 -12.45 -22.58 0.35
N HIS A 360 -11.57 -22.43 -0.65
CA HIS A 360 -10.20 -21.95 -0.49
C HIS A 360 -10.06 -20.41 -0.63
N GLY A 361 -11.18 -19.68 -0.65
CA GLY A 361 -11.21 -18.22 -0.78
C GLY A 361 -11.68 -17.70 -2.14
N PRO A 362 -11.53 -16.37 -2.39
CA PRO A 362 -11.99 -15.72 -3.62
C PRO A 362 -11.40 -16.37 -4.88
N SER A 363 -12.24 -16.63 -5.88
CA SER A 363 -11.78 -17.31 -7.09
C SER A 363 -10.95 -16.39 -7.98
N GLU A 364 -9.65 -16.68 -8.12
CA GLU A 364 -8.77 -15.98 -9.06
C GLU A 364 -9.08 -16.31 -10.53
N TRP A 365 -9.52 -17.55 -10.81
CA TRP A 365 -9.83 -17.97 -12.17
C TRP A 365 -10.98 -17.14 -12.77
N HIS A 366 -12.04 -16.94 -11.98
CA HIS A 366 -13.19 -16.12 -12.38
C HIS A 366 -12.80 -14.64 -12.52
N TRP A 367 -11.90 -14.15 -11.66
CA TRP A 367 -11.37 -12.80 -11.75
C TRP A 367 -10.65 -12.56 -13.08
N ARG A 368 -9.75 -13.47 -13.46
CA ARG A 368 -9.01 -13.37 -14.73
C ARG A 368 -9.94 -13.47 -15.95
N ALA A 369 -10.94 -14.36 -15.91
CA ALA A 369 -11.91 -14.49 -17.00
C ALA A 369 -12.81 -13.25 -17.14
N ALA A 370 -13.16 -12.60 -16.02
CA ALA A 370 -14.01 -11.43 -15.99
C ALA A 370 -13.30 -10.12 -16.33
N GLY A 371 -11.96 -10.06 -16.21
CA GLY A 371 -11.20 -8.80 -16.32
C GLY A 371 -11.47 -8.00 -17.60
N GLY A 372 -11.48 -8.66 -18.76
CA GLY A 372 -11.80 -7.99 -20.03
C GLY A 372 -13.22 -7.43 -20.05
N PHE A 373 -14.18 -8.21 -19.59
CA PHE A 373 -15.58 -7.82 -19.52
C PHE A 373 -15.84 -6.64 -18.56
N VAL A 374 -15.19 -6.66 -17.40
CA VAL A 374 -15.28 -5.60 -16.39
C VAL A 374 -14.80 -4.26 -16.97
N ARG A 375 -13.68 -4.29 -17.69
CA ARG A 375 -13.13 -3.13 -18.39
C ARG A 375 -14.06 -2.62 -19.48
N ASP A 376 -14.55 -3.51 -20.34
CA ASP A 376 -15.37 -3.13 -21.50
C ASP A 376 -16.76 -2.61 -21.10
N GLN A 377 -17.24 -2.95 -19.90
CA GLN A 377 -18.55 -2.55 -19.37
C GLN A 377 -18.47 -1.43 -18.33
N HIS A 378 -17.26 -0.96 -18.00
CA HIS A 378 -17.02 -0.04 -16.87
C HIS A 378 -17.74 -0.49 -15.58
N ALA A 379 -17.75 -1.81 -15.34
CA ALA A 379 -18.46 -2.40 -14.21
C ALA A 379 -17.57 -2.41 -12.96
N ALA A 380 -18.18 -2.29 -11.79
CA ALA A 380 -17.51 -2.67 -10.54
C ALA A 380 -17.41 -4.21 -10.48
N CYS A 381 -16.39 -4.77 -9.84
CA CYS A 381 -16.18 -6.21 -9.76
C CYS A 381 -15.70 -6.62 -8.37
N GLY A 382 -16.19 -7.75 -7.86
CA GLY A 382 -15.78 -8.26 -6.56
C GLY A 382 -16.56 -9.50 -6.14
N TYR A 383 -16.46 -9.84 -4.86
CA TYR A 383 -16.98 -11.10 -4.30
C TYR A 383 -18.14 -10.89 -3.31
N SER A 384 -18.54 -9.63 -3.08
CA SER A 384 -19.52 -9.26 -2.05
C SER A 384 -20.94 -9.20 -2.63
N ALA A 385 -21.82 -10.03 -2.09
CA ALA A 385 -23.25 -9.96 -2.39
C ALA A 385 -23.88 -8.65 -1.85
N GLU A 386 -23.30 -8.04 -0.82
CA GLU A 386 -23.73 -6.76 -0.27
C GLU A 386 -23.37 -5.60 -1.23
N ASP A 387 -22.19 -5.62 -1.84
CA ASP A 387 -21.82 -4.63 -2.87
C ASP A 387 -22.69 -4.81 -4.13
N ALA A 388 -22.95 -6.07 -4.51
CA ALA A 388 -23.87 -6.39 -5.60
C ALA A 388 -25.30 -5.87 -5.31
N ALA A 389 -25.72 -5.81 -4.05
CA ALA A 389 -27.02 -5.26 -3.64
C ALA A 389 -27.14 -3.75 -3.88
N ALA A 390 -26.02 -3.03 -3.90
CA ALA A 390 -25.97 -1.60 -4.22
C ALA A 390 -25.99 -1.30 -5.72
N ALA A 391 -26.02 -2.32 -6.60
CA ALA A 391 -25.99 -2.13 -8.04
C ALA A 391 -27.36 -2.18 -8.72
N LEU A 392 -27.56 -1.38 -9.78
CA LEU A 392 -28.74 -1.47 -10.64
C LEU A 392 -28.74 -2.79 -11.42
N GLN A 393 -27.57 -3.20 -11.92
CA GLN A 393 -27.38 -4.44 -12.66
C GLN A 393 -26.29 -5.29 -12.01
N VAL A 394 -26.51 -6.60 -11.95
CA VAL A 394 -25.54 -7.56 -11.42
C VAL A 394 -25.30 -8.67 -12.44
N THR A 395 -24.06 -8.85 -12.88
CA THR A 395 -23.61 -10.06 -13.58
C THR A 395 -22.98 -11.00 -12.56
N VAL A 396 -23.64 -12.11 -12.28
CA VAL A 396 -23.11 -13.20 -11.46
C VAL A 396 -22.27 -14.09 -12.35
N VAL A 397 -20.98 -14.23 -12.06
CA VAL A 397 -20.04 -15.05 -12.84
C VAL A 397 -19.81 -16.35 -12.09
N GLY A 398 -20.05 -17.48 -12.75
CA GLY A 398 -19.92 -18.80 -12.17
C GLY A 398 -21.23 -19.58 -12.14
N SER A 399 -21.14 -20.86 -11.78
CA SER A 399 -22.24 -21.81 -11.71
C SER A 399 -23.10 -21.65 -10.44
N GLU A 400 -24.24 -22.35 -10.41
CA GLU A 400 -25.13 -22.38 -9.24
C GLU A 400 -24.50 -23.06 -8.01
N GLN A 401 -23.51 -23.91 -8.24
CA GLN A 401 -22.74 -24.56 -7.17
C GLN A 401 -21.79 -23.57 -6.49
N GLU A 402 -21.30 -22.57 -7.23
CA GLU A 402 -20.32 -21.61 -6.75
C GLU A 402 -20.97 -20.34 -6.18
N ILE A 403 -22.12 -19.94 -6.74
CA ILE A 403 -22.99 -18.90 -6.18
C ILE A 403 -24.42 -19.41 -6.21
N SER A 404 -25.01 -19.61 -5.03
CA SER A 404 -26.37 -20.15 -4.93
C SER A 404 -27.44 -19.26 -5.58
N ARG A 405 -28.50 -19.87 -6.13
CA ARG A 405 -29.71 -19.15 -6.63
C ARG A 405 -30.41 -18.31 -5.56
N GLN A 406 -30.18 -18.59 -4.27
CA GLN A 406 -30.73 -17.77 -3.18
C GLN A 406 -30.15 -16.35 -3.21
N VAL A 407 -28.87 -16.20 -3.55
CA VAL A 407 -28.22 -14.88 -3.68
C VAL A 407 -28.87 -14.08 -4.81
N GLU A 408 -29.10 -14.70 -5.97
CA GLU A 408 -29.79 -14.05 -7.09
C GLU A 408 -31.22 -13.65 -6.74
N THR A 409 -31.95 -14.55 -6.05
CA THR A 409 -33.32 -14.29 -5.63
C THR A 409 -33.37 -13.12 -4.65
N GLY A 410 -32.42 -13.06 -3.71
CA GLY A 410 -32.27 -11.94 -2.78
C GLY A 410 -32.00 -10.63 -3.52
N LEU A 411 -31.03 -10.62 -4.44
CA LEU A 411 -30.67 -9.45 -5.25
C LEU A 411 -31.83 -8.96 -6.13
N ARG A 412 -32.59 -9.87 -6.75
CA ARG A 412 -33.81 -9.51 -7.51
C ARG A 412 -34.89 -8.95 -6.59
N GLY A 413 -35.07 -9.52 -5.40
CA GLY A 413 -36.05 -9.08 -4.41
C GLY A 413 -35.84 -7.65 -3.91
N ILE A 414 -34.60 -7.16 -3.97
CA ILE A 414 -34.22 -5.77 -3.64
C ILE A 414 -34.06 -4.87 -4.88
N GLY A 415 -34.55 -5.31 -6.04
CA GLY A 415 -34.62 -4.51 -7.27
C GLY A 415 -33.38 -4.51 -8.16
N CYS A 416 -32.40 -5.40 -7.95
CA CYS A 416 -31.28 -5.56 -8.89
C CYS A 416 -31.75 -6.31 -10.16
N LYS A 417 -31.29 -5.87 -11.33
CA LYS A 417 -31.38 -6.67 -12.56
C LYS A 417 -30.24 -7.68 -12.59
N VAL A 418 -30.54 -8.92 -12.20
CA VAL A 418 -29.53 -9.98 -12.04
C VAL A 418 -29.53 -10.95 -13.22
N ARG A 419 -28.35 -11.18 -13.79
CA ARG A 419 -28.09 -12.22 -14.77
C ARG A 419 -26.90 -13.07 -14.34
N ARG A 420 -26.90 -14.35 -14.74
CA ARG A 420 -25.80 -15.27 -14.51
C ARG A 420 -25.09 -15.57 -15.82
N VAL A 421 -23.76 -15.65 -15.76
CA VAL A 421 -22.90 -16.09 -16.85
C VAL A 421 -21.95 -17.15 -16.30
N ALA A 422 -21.95 -18.32 -16.92
CA ALA A 422 -21.09 -19.43 -16.57
C ALA A 422 -20.42 -20.00 -17.83
N GLY A 423 -19.33 -20.74 -17.67
CA GLY A 423 -18.63 -21.45 -18.74
C GLY A 423 -17.94 -22.69 -18.17
N ALA A 424 -17.84 -23.75 -18.97
CA ALA A 424 -17.18 -24.99 -18.57
C ALA A 424 -15.65 -24.86 -18.53
N ASP A 425 -15.11 -23.88 -19.26
CA ASP A 425 -13.69 -23.53 -19.28
C ASP A 425 -13.49 -22.01 -19.44
N PHE A 426 -12.22 -21.58 -19.38
CA PHE A 426 -11.84 -20.16 -19.37
C PHE A 426 -12.24 -19.44 -20.66
N GLY A 427 -12.04 -20.09 -21.81
CA GLY A 427 -12.35 -19.53 -23.13
C GLY A 427 -13.86 -19.37 -23.30
N GLN A 428 -14.61 -20.40 -22.91
CA GLN A 428 -16.07 -20.38 -22.96
C GLN A 428 -16.65 -19.34 -22.00
N LEU A 429 -16.13 -19.22 -20.78
CA LEU A 429 -16.59 -18.20 -19.81
C LEU A 429 -16.36 -16.78 -20.35
N THR A 430 -15.16 -16.52 -20.89
CA THR A 430 -14.81 -15.20 -21.46
C THR A 430 -15.70 -14.87 -22.66
N ALA A 431 -15.93 -15.83 -23.57
CA ALA A 431 -16.83 -15.65 -24.72
C ALA A 431 -18.29 -15.41 -24.28
N ASN A 432 -18.77 -16.15 -23.29
CA ASN A 432 -20.12 -15.98 -22.76
C ASN A 432 -20.29 -14.62 -22.07
N LEU A 433 -19.26 -14.13 -21.37
CA LEU A 433 -19.27 -12.79 -20.80
C LEU A 433 -19.36 -11.73 -21.90
N ALA A 434 -18.53 -11.82 -22.94
CA ALA A 434 -18.56 -10.90 -24.08
C ALA A 434 -19.93 -10.90 -24.80
N ALA A 435 -20.53 -12.08 -25.02
CA ALA A 435 -21.86 -12.21 -25.61
C ALA A 435 -22.98 -11.61 -24.73
N ASN A 436 -22.71 -11.50 -23.43
CA ASN A 436 -23.60 -10.86 -22.46
C ASN A 436 -23.16 -9.43 -22.15
N ALA A 437 -22.47 -8.72 -23.05
CA ALA A 437 -22.27 -7.28 -22.89
C ALA A 437 -23.63 -6.54 -22.88
N ILE A 438 -23.78 -5.57 -21.97
CA ILE A 438 -24.93 -4.66 -21.97
C ILE A 438 -24.60 -3.55 -22.97
N PRO A 439 -25.52 -3.22 -23.89
CA PRO A 439 -25.34 -2.08 -24.76
C PRO A 439 -25.16 -0.82 -23.92
N VAL A 440 -24.02 -0.15 -24.06
CA VAL A 440 -23.83 1.19 -23.53
C VAL A 440 -24.83 2.09 -24.27
N PRO A 441 -25.75 2.80 -23.59
CA PRO A 441 -26.64 3.72 -24.27
C PRO A 441 -25.78 4.75 -25.02
N GLN A 442 -25.91 4.79 -26.35
CA GLN A 442 -25.32 5.85 -27.15
C GLN A 442 -25.92 7.15 -26.67
N THR A 443 -25.11 7.97 -26.00
CA THR A 443 -25.47 9.34 -25.65
C THR A 443 -25.74 10.09 -26.94
N ALA A 444 -27.00 10.51 -27.13
CA ALA A 444 -27.38 11.50 -28.13
C ALA A 444 -26.90 12.90 -27.72
#